data_AF-A0A962UCS5-F1
#
_entry.id   AF-A0A962UCS5-F1
#
_cell.length_a   1.000
_cell.length_b   1.000
_cell.length_c   1.000
_cell.angle_alpha   90.00
_cell.angle_beta   90.00
_cell.angle_gamma   90.00
#
_symmetry.space_group_name_H-M   'P 1'
#
loop_
_entity.id
_entity.type
_entity.pdbx_description
1 polymer ?
#
loop_
_entity_poly.entity_id
_entity_poly.type
_entity_poly.pdbx_seq_one_letter_code
_entity_poly.pdbx_strand_id
1 'polypeptide(L)'
;MLHLSHDLQATYFVLASDGDCGETLILVDGRVVKRLPEPHSRPYRSIFGDFRLERIVYGTREGQRIKVAPLDARLRLPEGLLQDWDQALAVENPYGQVNALLARILGLKQSVASLEMMTWTHGRGGGRP
;
A
#
# COMPACT_ATOMS: atom_id res chain seq x y z
N MET A 1 -13.00 -17.36 -12.78
CA MET A 1 -13.44 -16.63 -11.57
C MET A 1 -12.47 -15.52 -11.16
N LEU A 2 -11.14 -15.67 -11.26
CA LEU A 2 -10.20 -14.59 -10.86
C LEU A 2 -10.00 -13.46 -11.90
N HIS A 3 -10.15 -13.72 -13.22
CA HIS A 3 -9.97 -12.67 -14.23
C HIS A 3 -11.03 -11.55 -14.16
N LEU A 4 -12.32 -11.90 -14.01
CA LEU A 4 -13.36 -10.87 -13.91
C LEU A 4 -13.14 -9.95 -12.70
N SER A 5 -12.75 -10.51 -11.55
CA SER A 5 -12.46 -9.73 -10.36
C SER A 5 -11.24 -8.82 -10.54
N HIS A 6 -10.19 -9.33 -11.20
CA HIS A 6 -9.02 -8.53 -11.56
C HIS A 6 -9.41 -7.35 -12.48
N ASP A 7 -10.20 -7.61 -13.52
CA ASP A 7 -10.61 -6.58 -14.50
C ASP A 7 -11.55 -5.55 -13.90
N LEU A 8 -12.47 -5.98 -13.02
CA LEU A 8 -13.31 -5.07 -12.25
C LEU A 8 -12.49 -4.19 -11.31
N GLN A 9 -11.46 -4.75 -10.67
CA GLN A 9 -10.57 -3.95 -9.82
C GLN A 9 -9.71 -2.98 -10.63
N ALA A 10 -9.21 -3.39 -11.80
CA ALA A 10 -8.51 -2.50 -12.73
C ALA A 10 -9.43 -1.34 -13.15
N THR A 11 -10.68 -1.65 -13.53
CA THR A 11 -11.69 -0.65 -13.91
C THR A 11 -12.00 0.28 -12.75
N TYR A 12 -12.12 -0.24 -11.53
CA TYR A 12 -12.32 0.57 -10.34
C TYR A 12 -11.16 1.55 -10.11
N PHE A 13 -9.91 1.14 -10.30
CA PHE A 13 -8.75 2.04 -10.20
C PHE A 13 -8.79 3.14 -11.26
N VAL A 14 -9.19 2.81 -12.50
CA VAL A 14 -9.38 3.82 -13.55
C VAL A 14 -10.48 4.82 -13.18
N LEU A 15 -11.61 4.33 -12.66
CA LEU A 15 -12.75 5.17 -12.24
C LEU A 15 -12.41 6.05 -11.03
N ALA A 16 -11.51 5.62 -10.16
CA ALA A 16 -11.02 6.42 -9.04
C ALA A 16 -10.17 7.63 -9.48
N SER A 17 -9.79 7.67 -10.76
CA SER A 17 -8.92 8.67 -11.40
C SER A 17 -7.47 8.60 -10.88
N ASP A 18 -6.62 9.54 -11.27
CA ASP A 18 -5.20 9.61 -10.89
C ASP A 18 -4.97 10.40 -9.58
N GLY A 19 -6.04 10.98 -9.02
CA GLY A 19 -5.97 11.79 -7.81
C GLY A 19 -5.62 13.26 -8.05
N ASP A 20 -5.75 13.77 -9.27
CA ASP A 20 -5.59 15.21 -9.53
C ASP A 20 -6.63 16.05 -8.76
N CYS A 21 -6.13 16.98 -7.95
CA CYS A 21 -6.91 17.95 -7.18
C CYS A 21 -6.61 19.40 -7.61
N GLY A 22 -5.96 19.60 -8.76
CA GLY A 22 -5.49 20.89 -9.26
C GLY A 22 -4.03 21.18 -8.92
N GLU A 23 -3.57 22.40 -9.19
CA GLU A 23 -2.16 22.78 -9.04
C GLU A 23 -1.67 22.77 -7.58
N THR A 24 -2.57 23.04 -6.63
CA THR A 24 -2.24 23.14 -5.21
C THR A 24 -3.28 22.45 -4.34
N LEU A 25 -2.84 21.94 -3.21
CA LEU A 25 -3.69 21.29 -2.22
C LEU A 25 -3.34 21.83 -0.82
N ILE A 26 -4.37 22.12 -0.02
CA ILE A 26 -4.21 22.57 1.37
C ILE A 26 -4.32 21.35 2.27
N LEU A 27 -3.25 21.07 3.01
CA LEU A 27 -3.21 20.01 4.01
C LEU A 27 -4.04 20.39 5.24
N VAL A 28 -4.40 19.39 6.04
CA VAL A 28 -5.18 19.58 7.29
C VAL A 28 -4.46 20.49 8.29
N ASP A 29 -3.12 20.53 8.24
CA ASP A 29 -2.28 21.43 9.05
C ASP A 29 -2.17 22.86 8.48
N GLY A 30 -2.93 23.18 7.42
CA GLY A 30 -2.95 24.49 6.76
C GLY A 30 -1.82 24.73 5.78
N ARG A 31 -0.88 23.79 5.60
CA ARG A 31 0.22 23.95 4.64
C ARG A 31 -0.27 23.75 3.21
N VAL A 32 0.22 24.59 2.30
CA VAL A 32 -0.03 24.45 0.86
C VAL A 32 1.06 23.59 0.24
N VAL A 33 0.66 22.52 -0.44
CA VAL A 33 1.54 21.68 -1.26
C VAL A 33 1.17 21.84 -2.73
N LYS A 34 2.15 21.63 -3.61
CA LYS A 34 1.99 21.75 -5.07
C LYS A 34 2.01 20.38 -5.72
N ARG A 35 1.28 20.24 -6.82
CA ARG A 35 1.38 19.09 -7.71
C ARG A 35 2.83 18.94 -8.19
N LEU A 36 3.38 17.74 -8.07
CA LEU A 36 4.67 17.42 -8.66
C LEU A 36 4.50 17.13 -10.17
N PRO A 37 5.39 17.67 -11.03
CA PRO A 37 5.28 17.51 -12.47
C PRO A 37 5.67 16.11 -12.96
N GLU A 38 6.51 15.38 -12.20
CA GLU A 38 6.93 14.05 -12.60
C GLU A 38 5.81 13.01 -12.46
N PRO A 39 5.70 12.03 -13.38
CA PRO A 39 4.76 10.93 -13.24
C PRO A 39 5.18 10.00 -12.10
N HIS A 40 4.24 9.69 -11.20
CA HIS A 40 4.50 8.78 -10.09
C HIS A 40 3.66 7.52 -10.22
N SER A 41 4.34 6.38 -10.36
CA SER A 41 3.71 5.06 -10.39
C SER A 41 4.00 4.28 -9.10
N ARG A 42 3.01 3.54 -8.60
CA ARG A 42 3.18 2.61 -7.46
C ARG A 42 2.77 1.19 -7.85
N PRO A 43 3.63 0.18 -7.65
CA PRO A 43 3.19 -1.21 -7.70
C PRO A 43 2.26 -1.50 -6.51
N TYR A 44 1.12 -2.13 -6.78
CA TYR A 44 0.15 -2.52 -5.78
C TYR A 44 -0.23 -3.99 -5.95
N ARG A 45 0.03 -4.78 -4.91
CA ARG A 45 -0.34 -6.21 -4.87
C ARG A 45 -1.65 -6.38 -4.14
N SER A 46 -2.67 -6.78 -4.89
CA SER A 46 -4.00 -7.11 -4.40
C SER A 46 -4.17 -8.62 -4.27
N ILE A 47 -5.26 -9.04 -3.62
CA ILE A 47 -5.73 -10.43 -3.65
C ILE A 47 -6.12 -10.91 -5.06
N PHE A 48 -6.42 -9.98 -5.97
CA PHE A 48 -6.82 -10.30 -7.35
C PHE A 48 -5.65 -10.24 -8.35
N GLY A 49 -4.45 -9.84 -7.93
CA GLY A 49 -3.27 -9.75 -8.79
C GLY A 49 -2.43 -8.50 -8.55
N ASP A 50 -1.46 -8.29 -9.44
CA ASP A 50 -0.54 -7.15 -9.43
C ASP A 50 -1.06 -6.01 -10.30
N PHE A 51 -1.02 -4.79 -9.77
CA PHE A 51 -1.45 -3.57 -10.45
C PHE A 51 -0.34 -2.52 -10.42
N ARG A 52 -0.37 -1.61 -11.39
CA ARG A 52 0.40 -0.36 -11.36
C ARG A 52 -0.57 0.80 -11.30
N LEU A 53 -0.41 1.63 -10.27
CA LEU A 53 -1.25 2.80 -10.05
C LEU A 53 -0.46 4.05 -10.46
N GLU A 54 -0.89 4.66 -11.56
CA GLU A 54 -0.44 5.99 -11.95
C GLU A 54 -1.17 7.02 -11.09
N ARG A 55 -0.41 7.91 -10.45
CA ARG A 55 -0.96 8.85 -9.47
C ARG A 55 -0.31 10.22 -9.57
N ILE A 56 -1.14 11.23 -9.39
CA ILE A 56 -0.69 12.59 -9.11
C ILE A 56 -0.35 12.68 -7.63
N VAL A 57 0.81 13.26 -7.34
CA VAL A 57 1.27 13.44 -5.97
C VAL A 57 1.61 14.91 -5.72
N TYR A 58 1.56 15.27 -4.45
CA TYR A 58 1.77 16.62 -3.98
C TYR A 58 2.94 16.68 -3.02
N GLY A 59 3.75 17.71 -3.17
CA GLY A 59 4.95 17.95 -2.40
C GLY A 59 5.31 19.43 -2.33
N THR A 60 6.43 19.70 -1.68
CA THR A 60 7.02 21.04 -1.59
C THR A 60 7.91 21.35 -2.78
N ARG A 61 8.70 20.37 -3.24
CA ARG A 61 9.56 20.43 -4.44
C ARG A 61 9.84 19.02 -4.96
N GLU A 62 10.23 18.92 -6.23
CA GLU A 62 10.65 17.66 -6.85
C GLU A 62 11.85 17.04 -6.13
N GLY A 63 11.87 15.72 -6.02
CA GLY A 63 12.93 14.97 -5.32
C GLY A 63 12.90 15.02 -3.78
N GLN A 64 11.92 15.67 -3.16
CA GLN A 64 11.63 15.51 -1.72
C GLN A 64 10.57 14.42 -1.46
N ARG A 65 10.48 13.97 -0.21
CA ARG A 65 9.46 12.99 0.21
C ARG A 65 8.06 13.51 -0.15
N ILE A 66 7.36 12.74 -0.97
CA ILE A 66 5.95 12.94 -1.31
C ILE A 66 5.16 13.17 -0.02
N LYS A 67 4.38 14.25 0.03
CA LYS A 67 3.58 14.61 1.20
C LYS A 67 2.20 13.97 1.17
N VAL A 68 1.58 13.98 -0.01
CA VAL A 68 0.22 13.43 -0.22
C VAL A 68 0.12 12.82 -1.61
N ALA A 69 -0.54 11.67 -1.69
CA ALA A 69 -1.06 11.09 -2.92
C ALA A 69 -2.59 10.93 -2.74
N PRO A 70 -3.42 11.81 -3.32
CA PRO A 70 -4.86 11.79 -3.06
C PRO A 70 -5.53 10.48 -3.49
N LEU A 71 -5.00 9.84 -4.54
CA LEU A 71 -5.48 8.56 -5.00
C LEU A 71 -5.40 7.48 -3.91
N ASP A 72 -4.28 7.39 -3.19
CA ASP A 72 -4.09 6.41 -2.11
C ASP A 72 -5.14 6.58 -1.01
N ALA A 73 -5.45 7.82 -0.62
CA ALA A 73 -6.47 8.13 0.38
C ALA A 73 -7.89 7.79 -0.10
N ARG A 74 -8.19 8.09 -1.37
CA ARG A 74 -9.50 7.80 -1.98
C ARG A 74 -9.76 6.30 -2.11
N LEU A 75 -8.73 5.56 -2.51
CA LEU A 75 -8.76 4.11 -2.61
C LEU A 75 -8.60 3.41 -1.26
N ARG A 76 -8.28 4.16 -0.18
CA ARG A 76 -7.96 3.64 1.15
C ARG A 76 -6.95 2.49 1.10
N LEU A 77 -5.94 2.64 0.25
CA LEU A 77 -4.97 1.56 0.05
C LEU A 77 -4.10 1.43 1.30
N PRO A 78 -4.05 0.23 1.90
CA PRO A 78 -3.08 -0.01 2.96
C PRO A 78 -1.65 0.10 2.40
N GLU A 79 -0.68 0.36 3.29
CA GLU A 79 0.73 0.36 2.91
C GLU A 79 1.14 -1.03 2.38
N GLY A 80 0.57 -2.09 2.95
CA GLY A 80 0.59 -3.46 2.40
C GLY A 80 -0.62 -4.29 2.85
N LEU A 81 -1.55 -4.58 1.93
CA LEU A 81 -2.78 -5.33 2.23
C LEU A 81 -2.52 -6.68 2.90
N LEU A 82 -1.52 -7.41 2.41
CA LEU A 82 -1.14 -8.70 2.97
C LEU A 82 -0.51 -8.56 4.36
N GLN A 83 0.24 -7.48 4.60
CA GLN A 83 0.83 -7.21 5.91
C GLN A 83 -0.23 -6.88 6.96
N ASP A 84 -1.24 -6.10 6.60
CA ASP A 84 -2.36 -5.78 7.49
C ASP A 84 -3.18 -7.03 7.83
N TRP A 85 -3.38 -7.91 6.84
CA TRP A 85 -4.08 -9.19 7.04
C TRP A 85 -3.23 -10.16 7.87
N ASP A 86 -1.94 -10.25 7.61
CA ASP A 86 -1.00 -11.05 8.42
C ASP A 86 -1.03 -10.59 9.87
N GLN A 87 -1.01 -9.28 10.13
CA GLN A 87 -1.05 -8.74 11.48
C GLN A 87 -2.41 -9.00 12.16
N ALA A 88 -3.53 -8.82 11.45
CA ALA A 88 -4.85 -9.09 11.99
C ALA A 88 -5.06 -10.58 12.32
N LEU A 89 -4.52 -11.48 11.49
CA LEU A 89 -4.66 -12.92 11.65
C LEU A 89 -3.64 -13.52 12.64
N ALA A 90 -2.46 -12.91 12.80
CA ALA A 90 -1.42 -13.34 13.73
C ALA A 90 -1.74 -13.05 15.20
N VAL A 91 -2.66 -12.11 15.48
CA VAL A 91 -3.17 -11.87 16.84
C VAL A 91 -3.93 -13.09 17.38
N GLU A 92 -4.50 -13.91 16.50
CA GLU A 92 -5.33 -15.06 16.88
C GLU A 92 -4.72 -16.42 16.51
N ASN A 93 -3.66 -16.46 15.68
CA ASN A 93 -3.06 -17.71 15.19
C ASN A 93 -1.53 -17.61 15.02
N PRO A 94 -0.76 -18.71 15.21
CA PRO A 94 0.66 -18.74 14.88
C PRO A 94 0.91 -18.35 13.40
N TYR A 95 1.91 -17.53 13.12
CA TYR A 95 2.23 -16.98 11.78
C TYR A 95 2.25 -18.03 10.64
N GLY A 96 2.70 -19.26 10.92
CA GLY A 96 2.70 -20.35 9.93
C GLY A 96 1.29 -20.80 9.52
N GLN A 97 0.31 -20.74 10.42
CA GLN A 97 -1.09 -21.09 10.14
C GLN A 97 -1.80 -19.99 9.35
N VAL A 98 -1.44 -18.72 9.61
CA VAL A 98 -1.92 -17.56 8.83
C VAL A 98 -1.45 -17.64 7.38
N ASN A 99 -0.16 -17.88 7.16
CA ASN A 99 0.39 -18.02 5.80
C ASN A 99 -0.22 -19.24 5.07
N ALA A 100 -0.43 -20.36 5.77
CA ALA A 100 -1.10 -21.52 5.19
C ALA A 100 -2.57 -21.23 4.81
N LEU A 101 -3.28 -20.44 5.61
CA LEU A 101 -4.66 -20.03 5.34
C LEU A 101 -4.73 -19.06 4.15
N LEU A 102 -3.84 -18.07 4.09
CA LEU A 102 -3.75 -17.12 2.97
C LEU A 102 -3.34 -17.83 1.68
N ALA A 103 -2.40 -18.77 1.74
CA ALA A 103 -2.06 -19.61 0.59
C ALA A 103 -3.24 -20.48 0.13
N ARG A 104 -4.08 -20.95 1.05
CA ARG A 104 -5.27 -21.76 0.74
C ARG A 104 -6.42 -20.93 0.14
N ILE A 105 -6.66 -19.72 0.63
CA ILE A 105 -7.78 -18.87 0.18
C ILE A 105 -7.40 -18.05 -1.06
N LEU A 106 -6.16 -17.56 -1.14
CA LEU A 106 -5.72 -16.60 -2.15
C LEU A 106 -4.71 -17.19 -3.15
N GLY A 107 -4.19 -18.41 -2.93
CA GLY A 107 -3.19 -19.03 -3.80
C GLY A 107 -1.81 -18.35 -3.76
N LEU A 108 -1.60 -17.39 -2.86
CA LEU A 108 -0.37 -16.62 -2.73
C LEU A 108 0.55 -17.33 -1.72
N LYS A 109 1.70 -17.85 -2.15
CA LYS A 109 2.76 -18.32 -1.25
C LYS A 109 3.70 -17.17 -0.92
N GLN A 110 3.57 -16.57 0.27
CA GLN A 110 4.58 -15.62 0.76
C GLN A 110 5.74 -16.37 1.42
N SER A 111 6.96 -15.94 1.12
CA SER A 111 8.20 -16.50 1.69
C SER A 111 8.34 -16.12 3.17
N VAL A 112 8.50 -17.14 4.02
CA VAL A 112 8.72 -17.01 5.47
C VAL A 112 9.93 -16.10 5.81
N ALA A 113 10.90 -15.99 4.90
CA ALA A 113 12.09 -15.15 5.10
C ALA A 113 11.80 -13.64 5.18
N SER A 114 10.69 -13.16 4.59
CA SER A 114 10.31 -11.74 4.68
C SER A 114 9.74 -11.38 6.05
N LEU A 115 9.18 -12.36 6.78
CA LEU A 115 8.59 -12.18 8.11
C LEU A 115 9.69 -12.07 9.18
N GLU A 116 10.77 -12.85 9.07
CA GLU A 116 11.88 -12.82 10.04
C GLU A 116 12.69 -11.52 9.95
N MET A 117 12.97 -11.00 8.76
CA MET A 117 13.70 -9.74 8.57
C MET A 117 12.99 -8.51 9.18
N MET A 118 11.65 -8.51 9.20
CA MET A 118 10.87 -7.40 9.80
C MET A 118 10.98 -7.40 11.32
N THR A 119 10.94 -8.56 11.97
CA THR A 119 11.04 -8.66 13.44
C THR A 119 12.38 -8.16 13.98
N TRP A 120 13.47 -8.32 13.21
CA TRP A 120 14.79 -7.81 13.58
C TRP A 120 14.92 -6.28 13.50
N THR A 121 14.23 -5.62 12.55
CA THR A 121 14.28 -4.15 12.41
C THR A 121 13.49 -3.40 13.48
N HIS A 122 12.47 -4.04 14.09
CA HIS A 122 11.68 -3.45 15.18
C HIS A 122 12.17 -3.84 16.59
N GLY A 123 13.13 -4.77 16.69
CA GLY A 123 13.56 -5.38 17.97
C GLY A 123 14.77 -4.74 18.66
N ARG A 124 15.40 -3.69 18.12
CA ARG A 124 16.59 -3.05 18.74
C ARG A 124 16.38 -1.55 19.02
N GLY A 125 15.42 -1.27 19.90
CA GLY A 125 15.19 0.06 20.49
C GLY A 125 14.92 0.03 22.01
N GLY A 126 15.17 -1.09 22.68
CA GLY A 126 15.00 -1.25 24.13
C GLY A 126 16.27 -1.85 24.71
N GLY A 127 17.01 -1.05 25.49
CA GLY A 127 18.41 -1.27 25.82
C GLY A 127 18.69 -2.35 26.87
N ARG A 128 19.99 -2.44 27.19
CA ARG A 128 20.60 -2.78 28.50
C ARG A 128 22.11 -3.04 28.30
N PRO A 129 22.90 -3.04 29.39
CA PRO A 129 23.11 -2.01 30.41
C PRO A 129 24.39 -1.20 30.17
#